data_AF-I1HP38-F1
#
_entry.id   AF-I1HP38-F1
#
_cell.length_a   1.000
_cell.length_b   1.000
_cell.length_c   1.000
_cell.angle_alpha   90.00
_cell.angle_beta   90.00
_cell.angle_gamma   90.00
#
_symmetry.space_group_name_H-M   'P 1'
#
loop_
_entity.id
_entity.type
_entity.pdbx_description
1 polymer ?
#
loop_
_entity_poly.entity_id
_entity_poly.type
_entity_poly.pdbx_seq_one_letter_code
_entity_poly.pdbx_strand_id
1 'polypeptide(L)'
;MMAGAHILQLLHPCLPETPFTGNFLPYDAGSSSSSDAVDGEGGEDRISALPDDLLRNIISRLPVKDAARTTTLSPRWRGLWRSTPLALEDRHLFRLSYMSDGIDWGTLAADVSRVLVSHPGPFRWVHLSWNFMGDREKALAKWLRLFAAKGVESLVLVNRPWPLDVPLPATILRCASLRRLYLGVWHFADTSRLSRGPAVFPHLQELGICHTIMQECDLEYLFDCSPDLQIFGLILSYGFPSSVRIRSESLLCMIFWMSMAEELAVVAAPHLQRLILHSAGTSRRTMKVKIGNAHELTVLGYLDTATHMLEIGNTIIKAAVTNVTPNATVPSVKVLALKVGFGDVEEVKTLLSFLRCFPKVETLHVMVSSCGAIGDENEEEEEKDDNSEGDENEENKEQDDNKEGGEGIGELSSMIGQEVGPIECLESHVKKLVLDQFSFGVNELGFLKLVLGRAQMLQNVVLVLAGGKPSVGAAEAMEMLGMLGTMKWANKECELAVRARRGHDWSYRRASDLSLSDPFLG
;
A
#
# COMPACT_ATOMS: atom_id res chain seq x y z
N MET A 1 -13.50 -6.83 -18.62
CA MET A 1 -12.59 -5.66 -18.83
C MET A 1 -12.55 -4.73 -17.60
N MET A 2 -13.65 -4.56 -16.86
CA MET A 2 -13.70 -3.69 -15.66
C MET A 2 -12.82 -4.15 -14.48
N ALA A 3 -12.76 -5.45 -14.18
CA ALA A 3 -11.91 -5.98 -13.11
C ALA A 3 -10.41 -5.67 -13.30
N GLY A 4 -9.91 -5.72 -14.54
CA GLY A 4 -8.51 -5.39 -14.85
C GLY A 4 -8.19 -3.90 -14.67
N ALA A 5 -9.11 -3.01 -15.03
CA ALA A 5 -8.93 -1.57 -14.83
C ALA A 5 -8.86 -1.22 -13.34
N HIS A 6 -9.65 -1.89 -12.51
CA HIS A 6 -9.66 -1.71 -11.06
C HIS A 6 -8.32 -2.13 -10.42
N ILE A 7 -7.76 -3.28 -10.80
CA ILE A 7 -6.43 -3.72 -10.30
C ILE A 7 -5.35 -2.68 -10.62
N LEU A 8 -5.28 -2.19 -11.86
CA LEU A 8 -4.28 -1.18 -12.23
C LEU A 8 -4.45 0.15 -11.48
N GLN A 9 -5.70 0.56 -11.21
CA GLN A 9 -5.99 1.74 -10.38
C GLN A 9 -5.50 1.58 -8.94
N LEU A 10 -5.70 0.39 -8.34
CA LEU A 10 -5.23 0.08 -6.99
C LEU A 10 -3.71 -0.07 -6.92
N LEU A 11 -3.07 -0.50 -8.01
CA LEU A 11 -1.62 -0.66 -8.07
C LEU A 11 -0.87 0.68 -8.20
N HIS A 12 -1.40 1.63 -8.95
CA HIS A 12 -0.69 2.87 -9.27
C HIS A 12 -0.18 3.65 -8.04
N PRO A 13 -0.93 3.79 -6.92
CA PRO A 13 -0.45 4.47 -5.72
C PRO A 13 0.76 3.79 -5.04
N CYS A 14 0.98 2.50 -5.27
CA CYS A 14 2.11 1.74 -4.71
C CYS A 14 3.40 1.97 -5.51
N LEU A 15 3.28 2.33 -6.78
CA LEU A 15 4.43 2.42 -7.66
C LEU A 15 5.27 3.67 -7.32
N PRO A 16 6.60 3.55 -7.37
CA PRO A 16 7.49 4.67 -7.11
C PRO A 16 7.29 5.76 -8.16
N GLU A 17 7.45 7.02 -7.75
CA GLU A 17 7.43 8.13 -8.69
C GLU A 17 8.54 8.02 -9.72
N THR A 18 8.25 8.61 -10.86
CA THR A 18 9.18 8.69 -11.97
C THR A 18 10.03 9.92 -11.79
N PRO A 19 11.30 9.92 -12.23
CA PRO A 19 12.18 11.10 -12.08
C PRO A 19 11.68 12.32 -12.89
N PHE A 20 10.57 12.18 -13.62
CA PHE A 20 9.96 13.18 -14.49
C PHE A 20 8.69 13.81 -13.89
N THR A 21 8.30 13.49 -12.64
CA THR A 21 7.05 13.98 -12.03
C THR A 21 7.04 15.47 -11.65
N GLY A 22 8.10 16.22 -11.95
CA GLY A 22 8.09 17.69 -11.93
C GLY A 22 8.22 18.27 -13.34
N ASN A 23 7.17 18.95 -13.82
CA ASN A 23 7.17 19.87 -14.98
C ASN A 23 7.07 19.28 -16.39
N PHE A 24 6.05 18.46 -16.70
CA PHE A 24 5.62 18.32 -18.09
C PHE A 24 4.09 18.41 -18.18
N LEU A 25 3.61 19.58 -18.64
CA LEU A 25 2.25 19.71 -19.15
C LEU A 25 2.09 18.82 -20.39
N PRO A 26 0.91 18.22 -20.62
CA PRO A 26 0.62 17.51 -21.86
C PRO A 26 0.89 18.44 -23.05
N TYR A 27 1.60 17.92 -24.04
CA TYR A 27 1.90 18.60 -25.29
C TYR A 27 0.58 18.92 -26.02
N ASP A 28 0.15 20.18 -25.98
CA ASP A 28 -0.90 20.68 -26.87
C ASP A 28 -0.35 20.67 -28.31
N ALA A 29 -0.77 19.65 -29.06
CA ALA A 29 -0.59 19.60 -30.50
C ALA A 29 -1.62 20.55 -31.14
N GLY A 30 -1.29 21.83 -31.25
CA GLY A 30 -2.19 22.82 -31.81
C GLY A 30 -1.56 24.18 -32.04
N SER A 31 -0.57 24.28 -32.93
CA SER A 31 -0.24 25.56 -33.56
C SER A 31 0.35 25.32 -34.94
N SER A 32 -0.49 25.56 -35.94
CA SER A 32 -0.16 25.68 -37.35
C SER A 32 0.99 26.65 -37.60
N SER A 33 1.83 26.28 -38.56
CA SER A 33 2.86 27.12 -39.16
C SER A 33 2.30 28.47 -39.64
N SER A 34 2.83 29.58 -39.13
CA SER A 34 2.95 30.82 -39.89
C SER A 34 4.44 31.14 -40.03
N SER A 35 4.90 31.13 -41.27
CA SER A 35 6.21 31.59 -41.68
C SER A 35 6.25 33.11 -41.62
N ASP A 36 6.83 33.66 -40.55
CA ASP A 36 7.35 35.02 -40.56
C ASP A 36 8.83 34.96 -40.19
N ALA A 37 9.67 35.20 -41.19
CA ALA A 37 11.09 35.33 -41.05
C ALA A 37 11.40 36.61 -40.26
N VAL A 38 11.78 36.44 -39.00
CA VAL A 38 12.44 37.49 -38.22
C VAL A 38 13.93 37.20 -38.27
N ASP A 39 14.65 37.95 -39.11
CA ASP A 39 16.10 38.15 -38.98
C ASP A 39 16.35 38.77 -37.59
N GLY A 40 16.82 37.94 -36.66
CA GLY A 40 17.20 38.34 -35.32
C GLY A 40 18.61 37.82 -35.05
N GLU A 41 19.49 38.74 -34.67
CA GLU A 41 20.87 38.51 -34.24
C GLU A 41 21.05 37.18 -33.48
N GLY A 42 22.06 36.41 -33.87
CA GLY A 42 22.41 35.13 -33.28
C GLY A 42 22.59 35.25 -31.77
N GLY A 43 21.52 34.92 -31.04
CA GLY A 43 21.58 34.77 -29.59
C GLY A 43 22.70 33.81 -29.25
N GLU A 44 23.64 34.28 -28.42
CA GLU A 44 24.82 33.52 -28.02
C GLU A 44 24.39 32.15 -27.46
N ASP A 45 24.91 31.05 -28.02
CA ASP A 45 24.60 29.69 -27.56
C ASP A 45 25.31 29.41 -26.22
N ARG A 46 24.69 29.92 -25.16
CA ARG A 46 25.17 29.79 -23.79
C ARG A 46 25.01 28.37 -23.23
N ILE A 47 24.18 27.53 -23.85
CA ILE A 47 23.96 26.15 -23.39
C ILE A 47 25.13 25.28 -23.87
N SER A 48 25.58 25.42 -25.12
CA SER A 48 26.77 24.72 -25.59
C SER A 48 28.07 25.15 -24.88
N ALA A 49 28.09 26.32 -24.23
CA ALA A 49 29.22 26.75 -23.40
C ALA A 49 29.30 26.04 -22.02
N LEU A 50 28.26 25.33 -21.60
CA LEU A 50 28.27 24.63 -20.30
C LEU A 50 29.28 23.47 -20.28
N PRO A 51 29.88 23.15 -19.12
CA PRO A 51 30.70 21.95 -18.93
C PRO A 51 29.93 20.65 -19.22
N ASP A 52 30.65 19.61 -19.64
CA ASP A 52 30.07 18.31 -19.99
C ASP A 52 29.23 17.71 -18.86
N ASP A 53 29.64 17.88 -17.60
CA ASP A 53 28.92 17.33 -16.45
C ASP A 53 27.53 17.96 -16.28
N LEU A 54 27.39 19.26 -16.54
CA LEU A 54 26.09 19.93 -16.52
C LEU A 54 25.22 19.51 -17.69
N LEU A 55 25.82 19.35 -18.88
CA LEU A 55 25.11 18.85 -20.06
C LEU A 55 24.61 17.40 -19.87
N ARG A 56 25.42 16.54 -19.24
CA ARG A 56 25.00 15.18 -18.85
C ARG A 56 23.86 15.22 -17.84
N ASN A 57 23.94 16.12 -16.87
CA ASN A 57 22.88 16.31 -15.88
C ASN A 57 21.55 16.70 -16.58
N ILE A 58 21.60 17.66 -17.51
CA ILE A 58 20.45 18.04 -18.34
C ILE A 58 19.91 16.82 -19.09
N ILE A 59 20.75 16.11 -19.87
CA ILE A 59 20.33 14.93 -20.65
C ILE A 59 19.69 13.86 -19.76
N SER A 60 20.24 13.60 -18.56
CA SER A 60 19.77 12.56 -17.65
C SER A 60 18.36 12.81 -17.07
N ARG A 61 17.89 14.06 -17.13
CA ARG A 61 16.56 14.48 -16.65
C ARG A 61 15.51 14.54 -17.76
N LEU A 62 15.91 14.38 -19.02
CA LEU A 62 15.00 14.44 -20.15
C LEU A 62 14.31 13.08 -20.36
N PRO A 63 13.02 13.06 -20.75
CA PRO A 63 12.39 11.88 -21.32
C PRO A 63 13.26 11.29 -22.44
N VAL A 64 13.23 9.97 -22.60
CA VAL A 64 14.18 9.26 -23.49
C VAL A 64 14.14 9.76 -24.95
N LYS A 65 12.98 10.20 -25.44
CA LYS A 65 12.81 10.80 -26.76
C LYS A 65 13.53 12.14 -26.87
N ASP A 66 13.36 13.01 -25.88
CA ASP A 66 13.97 14.34 -25.87
C ASP A 66 15.47 14.26 -25.62
N ALA A 67 15.91 13.35 -24.75
CA ALA A 67 17.32 13.01 -24.60
C ALA A 67 17.94 12.62 -25.94
N ALA A 68 17.28 11.77 -26.73
CA ALA A 68 17.76 11.38 -28.06
C ALA A 68 17.76 12.56 -29.06
N ARG A 69 16.80 13.49 -28.98
CA ARG A 69 16.76 14.69 -29.83
C ARG A 69 17.96 15.61 -29.60
N THR A 70 18.54 15.65 -28.39
CA THR A 70 19.76 16.44 -28.15
C THR A 70 20.93 16.05 -29.05
N THR A 71 20.94 14.82 -29.58
CA THR A 71 22.00 14.34 -30.50
C THR A 71 22.04 15.07 -31.84
N THR A 72 21.00 15.85 -32.18
CA THR A 72 20.95 16.69 -33.39
C THR A 72 21.55 18.07 -33.16
N LEU A 73 21.77 18.49 -31.90
CA LEU A 73 22.30 19.82 -31.58
C LEU A 73 23.76 19.97 -32.03
N SER A 74 24.63 19.01 -31.64
CA SER A 74 26.01 18.98 -32.11
C SER A 74 26.66 17.59 -31.90
N PRO A 75 27.83 17.31 -32.51
CA PRO A 75 28.58 16.08 -32.25
C PRO A 75 28.93 15.87 -30.77
N ARG A 76 29.13 16.95 -30.01
CA ARG A 76 29.41 16.91 -28.57
C ARG A 76 28.22 16.34 -27.80
N TRP A 77 27.01 16.86 -28.03
CA TRP A 77 25.79 16.34 -27.41
C TRP A 77 25.53 14.87 -27.76
N ARG A 78 25.84 14.46 -29.00
CA ARG A 78 25.77 13.04 -29.41
C ARG A 78 26.72 12.16 -28.61
N GLY A 79 27.95 12.60 -28.37
CA GLY A 79 28.92 11.88 -27.54
C GLY A 79 28.49 11.79 -26.08
N LEU A 80 27.95 12.88 -25.53
CA LEU A 80 27.43 12.91 -24.16
C LEU A 80 26.22 11.98 -24.01
N TRP A 81 25.22 12.09 -24.89
CA TRP A 81 24.03 11.24 -24.89
C TRP A 81 24.40 9.76 -24.82
N ARG A 82 25.36 9.29 -25.62
CA ARG A 82 25.80 7.88 -25.65
C ARG A 82 26.30 7.33 -24.31
N SER A 83 26.81 8.18 -23.42
CA SER A 83 27.41 7.76 -22.15
C SER A 83 26.59 8.21 -20.93
N THR A 84 25.55 9.01 -21.12
CA THR A 84 24.69 9.48 -20.03
C THR A 84 23.72 8.39 -19.57
N PRO A 85 23.57 8.15 -18.25
CA PRO A 85 22.49 7.32 -17.72
C PRO A 85 21.13 7.95 -18.02
N LEU A 86 20.26 7.20 -18.69
CA LEU A 86 18.90 7.66 -19.03
C LEU A 86 17.85 7.02 -18.13
N ALA A 87 16.67 7.63 -18.11
CA ALA A 87 15.46 7.03 -17.56
C ALA A 87 14.48 6.71 -18.69
N LEU A 88 13.87 5.54 -18.63
CA LEU A 88 12.92 5.03 -19.61
C LEU A 88 11.54 4.88 -18.97
N GLU A 89 10.54 5.54 -19.56
CA GLU A 89 9.14 5.38 -19.20
C GLU A 89 8.33 5.07 -20.46
N ASP A 90 7.60 3.97 -20.48
CA ASP A 90 6.81 3.56 -21.65
C ASP A 90 5.68 4.56 -21.99
N ARG A 91 5.14 5.27 -21.00
CA ARG A 91 4.15 6.34 -21.25
C ARG A 91 4.67 7.41 -22.21
N HIS A 92 5.98 7.70 -22.21
CA HIS A 92 6.56 8.70 -23.10
C HIS A 92 6.71 8.17 -24.53
N LEU A 93 6.57 6.86 -24.74
CA LEU A 93 6.65 6.24 -26.05
C LEU A 93 5.33 6.28 -26.81
N PHE A 94 4.20 6.51 -26.12
CA PHE A 94 2.91 6.72 -26.78
C PHE A 94 3.02 7.79 -27.88
N ARG A 95 2.56 7.42 -29.07
CA ARG A 95 2.30 8.31 -30.19
C ARG A 95 0.81 8.62 -30.18
N LEU A 96 0.45 9.88 -30.48
CA LEU A 96 -0.94 10.35 -30.54
C LEU A 96 -1.86 9.43 -31.38
N SER A 97 -1.31 8.73 -32.38
CA SER A 97 -2.05 7.76 -33.20
C SER A 97 -2.63 6.57 -32.42
N TYR A 98 -2.05 6.17 -31.28
CA TYR A 98 -2.58 5.08 -30.44
C TYR A 98 -3.85 5.46 -29.67
N MET A 99 -4.21 6.75 -29.63
CA MET A 99 -5.41 7.21 -28.92
C MET A 99 -6.68 7.08 -29.78
N SER A 100 -6.55 6.93 -31.10
CA SER A 100 -7.68 6.82 -32.03
C SER A 100 -8.22 5.39 -32.18
N ASP A 101 -7.34 4.38 -32.21
CA ASP A 101 -7.71 2.97 -32.53
C ASP A 101 -7.43 1.98 -31.38
N GLY A 102 -7.10 2.49 -30.19
CA GLY A 102 -6.62 1.68 -29.06
C GLY A 102 -5.11 1.44 -29.10
N ILE A 103 -4.57 0.97 -27.97
CA ILE A 103 -3.11 0.79 -27.82
C ILE A 103 -2.66 -0.46 -28.57
N ASP A 104 -1.87 -0.28 -29.63
CA ASP A 104 -1.09 -1.37 -30.24
C ASP A 104 0.13 -1.69 -29.36
N TRP A 105 -0.05 -2.67 -28.47
CA TRP A 105 0.99 -3.18 -27.62
C TRP A 105 2.22 -3.64 -28.42
N GLY A 106 2.01 -4.17 -29.64
CA GLY A 106 3.03 -4.62 -30.60
C GLY A 106 4.08 -3.57 -30.85
N THR A 107 3.61 -2.46 -31.39
CA THR A 107 4.49 -1.33 -31.70
C THR A 107 5.10 -0.72 -30.43
N LEU A 108 4.36 -0.63 -29.32
CA LEU A 108 4.92 -0.11 -28.07
C LEU A 108 6.12 -0.94 -27.56
N ALA A 109 6.01 -2.27 -27.57
CA ALA A 109 7.12 -3.14 -27.20
C ALA A 109 8.28 -3.08 -28.23
N ALA A 110 7.98 -2.93 -29.52
CA ALA A 110 9.01 -2.70 -30.53
C ALA A 110 9.76 -1.38 -30.27
N ASP A 111 9.05 -0.33 -29.85
CA ASP A 111 9.60 0.97 -29.51
C ASP A 111 10.50 0.89 -28.27
N VAL A 112 10.06 0.22 -27.20
CA VAL A 112 10.90 -0.09 -26.03
C VAL A 112 12.15 -0.86 -26.44
N SER A 113 11.99 -1.93 -27.23
CA SER A 113 13.12 -2.74 -27.71
C SER A 113 14.14 -1.90 -28.48
N ARG A 114 13.67 -1.00 -29.35
CA ARG A 114 14.51 -0.09 -30.13
C ARG A 114 15.25 0.88 -29.24
N VAL A 115 14.58 1.50 -28.26
CA VAL A 115 15.22 2.41 -27.30
C VAL A 115 16.34 1.70 -26.53
N LEU A 116 16.07 0.50 -26.00
CA LEU A 116 17.05 -0.27 -25.24
C LEU A 116 18.27 -0.68 -26.10
N VAL A 117 18.09 -0.95 -27.39
CA VAL A 117 19.20 -1.29 -28.29
C VAL A 117 19.95 -0.05 -28.79
N SER A 118 19.25 1.07 -28.99
CA SER A 118 19.81 2.25 -29.66
C SER A 118 20.69 3.09 -28.75
N HIS A 119 20.35 3.17 -27.46
CA HIS A 119 21.18 3.85 -26.47
C HIS A 119 22.30 2.91 -26.02
N PRO A 120 23.59 3.21 -26.23
CA PRO A 120 24.67 2.34 -25.77
C PRO A 120 24.93 2.45 -24.27
N GLY A 121 24.59 3.58 -23.64
CA GLY A 121 24.83 3.85 -22.23
C GLY A 121 23.88 3.10 -21.27
N PRO A 122 24.03 3.36 -19.96
CA PRO A 122 23.21 2.74 -18.92
C PRO A 122 21.80 3.34 -18.87
N PHE A 123 20.87 2.59 -18.29
CA PHE A 123 19.58 3.12 -17.84
C PHE A 123 19.54 3.03 -16.33
N ARG A 124 19.39 4.15 -15.62
CA ARG A 124 19.30 4.10 -14.15
C ARG A 124 17.92 3.67 -13.68
N TRP A 125 16.90 4.10 -14.42
CA TRP A 125 15.50 3.92 -14.07
C TRP A 125 14.72 3.45 -15.29
N VAL A 126 13.95 2.38 -15.11
CA VAL A 126 13.08 1.82 -16.14
C VAL A 126 11.72 1.57 -15.52
N HIS A 127 10.68 2.15 -16.09
CA HIS A 127 9.30 1.94 -15.65
C HIS A 127 8.43 1.63 -16.85
N LEU A 128 7.95 0.41 -16.81
CA LEU A 128 7.13 -0.17 -17.84
C LEU A 128 5.85 -0.61 -17.13
N SER A 129 4.85 0.28 -17.10
CA SER A 129 3.54 0.01 -16.48
C SER A 129 2.40 -0.10 -17.49
N TRP A 130 2.69 0.20 -18.75
CA TRP A 130 1.79 0.12 -19.88
C TRP A 130 2.33 -0.88 -20.90
N ASN A 131 2.56 -2.13 -20.49
CA ASN A 131 3.04 -3.18 -21.38
C ASN A 131 2.17 -4.44 -21.31
N PHE A 132 2.13 -5.20 -22.42
CA PHE A 132 1.45 -6.49 -22.51
C PHE A 132 2.40 -7.53 -23.11
N MET A 133 2.68 -8.58 -22.35
CA MET A 133 3.74 -9.56 -22.66
C MET A 133 3.26 -10.99 -22.93
N GLY A 134 1.95 -11.23 -23.00
CA GLY A 134 1.37 -12.59 -23.14
C GLY A 134 2.05 -13.48 -24.18
N ASP A 135 2.38 -12.93 -25.36
CA ASP A 135 3.01 -13.70 -26.46
C ASP A 135 4.47 -13.28 -26.76
N ARG A 136 5.15 -12.65 -25.79
CA ARG A 136 6.42 -11.92 -26.05
C ARG A 136 7.55 -12.30 -25.12
N GLU A 137 7.52 -13.53 -24.62
CA GLU A 137 8.53 -14.06 -23.70
C GLU A 137 9.96 -13.85 -24.20
N LYS A 138 10.23 -14.08 -25.50
CA LYS A 138 11.56 -13.86 -26.10
C LYS A 138 12.02 -12.41 -26.02
N ALA A 139 11.10 -11.47 -26.26
CA ALA A 139 11.39 -10.04 -26.17
C ALA A 139 11.63 -9.63 -24.71
N LEU A 140 10.78 -10.10 -23.79
CA LEU A 140 10.93 -9.87 -22.35
C LEU A 140 12.25 -10.41 -21.83
N ALA A 141 12.61 -11.66 -22.16
CA ALA A 141 13.90 -12.23 -21.77
C ALA A 141 15.08 -11.42 -22.34
N LYS A 142 14.96 -10.86 -23.56
CA LYS A 142 15.96 -9.95 -24.12
C LYS A 142 16.04 -8.64 -23.33
N TRP A 143 14.91 -8.06 -22.95
CA TRP A 143 14.86 -6.84 -22.14
C TRP A 143 15.54 -7.04 -20.79
N LEU A 144 15.24 -8.12 -20.08
CA LEU A 144 15.85 -8.44 -18.78
C LEU A 144 17.38 -8.58 -18.89
N ARG A 145 17.90 -9.20 -19.97
CA ARG A 145 19.35 -9.23 -20.24
C ARG A 145 19.93 -7.84 -20.47
N LEU A 146 19.20 -6.99 -21.20
CA LEU A 146 19.63 -5.61 -21.45
C LEU A 146 19.58 -4.77 -20.17
N PHE A 147 18.58 -4.95 -19.30
CA PHE A 147 18.50 -4.25 -18.01
C PHE A 147 19.70 -4.61 -17.12
N ALA A 148 20.04 -5.90 -17.04
CA ALA A 148 21.24 -6.36 -16.35
C ALA A 148 22.52 -5.76 -16.96
N ALA A 149 22.67 -5.82 -18.28
CA ALA A 149 23.87 -5.31 -18.97
C ALA A 149 24.00 -3.78 -18.91
N LYS A 150 22.89 -3.06 -18.75
CA LYS A 150 22.84 -1.60 -18.68
C LYS A 150 22.80 -1.04 -17.27
N GLY A 151 22.98 -1.89 -16.26
CA GLY A 151 23.09 -1.48 -14.86
C GLY A 151 21.84 -0.78 -14.35
N VAL A 152 20.65 -1.32 -14.65
CA VAL A 152 19.39 -0.76 -14.13
C VAL A 152 19.36 -0.85 -12.62
N GLU A 153 19.15 0.30 -11.96
CA GLU A 153 19.08 0.40 -10.49
C GLU A 153 17.65 0.37 -9.97
N SER A 154 16.68 0.87 -10.74
CA SER A 154 15.28 0.92 -10.36
C SER A 154 14.41 0.43 -11.51
N LEU A 155 13.71 -0.68 -11.28
CA LEU A 155 12.85 -1.31 -12.29
C LEU A 155 11.42 -1.41 -11.77
N VAL A 156 10.48 -0.81 -12.50
CA VAL A 156 9.05 -1.08 -12.39
C VAL A 156 8.64 -1.84 -13.64
N LEU A 157 8.10 -3.03 -13.46
CA LEU A 157 7.64 -3.89 -14.54
C LEU A 157 6.24 -4.42 -14.18
N VAL A 158 5.22 -3.74 -14.68
CA VAL A 158 3.82 -4.13 -14.52
C VAL A 158 3.28 -4.57 -15.87
N ASN A 159 2.76 -5.80 -15.93
CA ASN A 159 2.06 -6.31 -17.09
C ASN A 159 0.59 -5.89 -17.04
N ARG A 160 -0.06 -5.84 -18.21
CA ARG A 160 -1.51 -5.66 -18.27
C ARG A 160 -2.20 -6.88 -17.63
N PRO A 161 -3.32 -6.66 -16.92
CA PRO A 161 -3.93 -7.62 -16.00
C PRO A 161 -4.53 -8.85 -16.66
N TRP A 162 -4.50 -8.99 -17.98
CA TRP A 162 -5.04 -10.17 -18.63
C TRP A 162 -4.13 -10.55 -19.79
N PRO A 163 -3.60 -11.78 -19.85
CA PRO A 163 -3.76 -12.83 -18.83
C PRO A 163 -2.95 -12.52 -17.55
N LEU A 164 -3.40 -13.03 -16.40
CA LEU A 164 -2.83 -12.75 -15.07
C LEU A 164 -1.57 -13.53 -14.75
N ASP A 165 -1.28 -14.57 -15.54
CA ASP A 165 -0.30 -15.62 -15.27
C ASP A 165 0.86 -15.62 -16.28
N VAL A 166 1.11 -14.47 -16.93
CA VAL A 166 2.24 -14.36 -17.87
C VAL A 166 3.54 -14.72 -17.14
N PRO A 167 4.32 -15.71 -17.62
CA PRO A 167 5.53 -16.14 -16.95
C PRO A 167 6.61 -15.08 -17.03
N LEU A 168 7.14 -14.67 -15.88
CA LEU A 168 8.30 -13.81 -15.76
C LEU A 168 9.58 -14.67 -15.86
N PRO A 169 10.46 -14.45 -16.84
CA PRO A 169 11.67 -15.25 -16.96
C PRO A 169 12.63 -15.03 -15.78
N ALA A 170 13.23 -16.13 -15.28
CA ALA A 170 14.27 -16.11 -14.22
C ALA A 170 15.50 -15.24 -14.56
N THR A 171 15.62 -14.79 -15.81
CA THR A 171 16.63 -13.82 -16.26
C THR A 171 16.59 -12.53 -15.44
N ILE A 172 15.45 -12.15 -14.87
CA ILE A 172 15.35 -10.95 -14.01
C ILE A 172 16.29 -11.01 -12.81
N LEU A 173 16.51 -12.20 -12.25
CA LEU A 173 17.39 -12.45 -11.11
C LEU A 173 18.86 -12.07 -11.39
N ARG A 174 19.23 -11.90 -12.66
CA ARG A 174 20.58 -11.49 -13.08
C ARG A 174 20.80 -9.98 -13.06
N CYS A 175 19.79 -9.18 -12.76
CA CYS A 175 19.90 -7.72 -12.71
C CYS A 175 20.57 -7.29 -11.40
N ALA A 176 21.88 -7.52 -11.29
CA ALA A 176 22.64 -7.36 -10.06
C ALA A 176 22.74 -5.90 -9.56
N SER A 177 22.56 -4.92 -10.44
CA SER A 177 22.59 -3.49 -10.08
C SER A 177 21.28 -2.99 -9.46
N LEU A 178 20.22 -3.81 -9.42
CA LEU A 178 18.92 -3.37 -8.90
C LEU A 178 19.02 -3.05 -7.41
N ARG A 179 18.52 -1.87 -7.07
CA ARG A 179 18.24 -1.39 -5.71
C ARG A 179 16.75 -1.34 -5.44
N ARG A 180 15.92 -1.12 -6.46
CA ARG A 180 14.46 -1.13 -6.34
C ARG A 180 13.82 -1.95 -7.44
N LEU A 181 12.94 -2.86 -7.06
CA LEU A 181 12.20 -3.72 -7.98
C LEU A 181 10.71 -3.72 -7.63
N TYR A 182 9.87 -3.39 -8.59
CA TYR A 182 8.42 -3.49 -8.49
C TYR A 182 7.90 -4.38 -9.62
N LEU A 183 7.26 -5.49 -9.26
CA LEU A 183 6.68 -6.45 -10.18
C LEU A 183 5.16 -6.45 -10.05
N GLY A 184 4.45 -6.16 -11.13
CA GLY A 184 2.99 -6.14 -11.16
C GLY A 184 2.41 -7.13 -12.16
N VAL A 185 1.48 -7.99 -11.71
CA VAL A 185 0.71 -8.88 -12.59
C VAL A 185 1.57 -9.88 -13.39
N TRP A 186 2.32 -10.72 -12.68
CA TRP A 186 3.14 -11.76 -13.29
C TRP A 186 2.88 -13.12 -12.65
N HIS A 187 3.24 -14.20 -13.35
CA HIS A 187 3.62 -15.45 -12.70
C HIS A 187 5.12 -15.42 -12.48
N PHE A 188 5.56 -15.42 -11.21
CA PHE A 188 6.97 -15.35 -10.86
C PHE A 188 7.72 -16.60 -11.34
N ALA A 189 9.04 -16.47 -11.54
CA ALA A 189 9.88 -17.56 -12.02
C ALA A 189 10.02 -18.66 -10.95
N ASP A 190 9.92 -19.93 -11.36
CA ASP A 190 10.21 -21.07 -10.49
C ASP A 190 11.69 -21.05 -10.06
N THR A 191 11.93 -20.90 -8.75
CA THR A 191 13.26 -20.84 -8.16
C THR A 191 13.76 -22.19 -7.63
N SER A 192 12.93 -23.25 -7.65
CA SER A 192 13.24 -24.54 -7.02
C SER A 192 14.51 -25.20 -7.55
N ARG A 193 14.88 -24.94 -8.80
CA ARG A 193 16.07 -25.47 -9.48
C ARG A 193 17.21 -24.46 -9.62
N LEU A 194 17.04 -23.26 -9.08
CA LEU A 194 18.02 -22.19 -9.20
C LEU A 194 19.01 -22.23 -8.04
N SER A 195 20.29 -22.03 -8.35
CA SER A 195 21.33 -21.92 -7.33
C SER A 195 21.17 -20.60 -6.58
N ARG A 196 21.05 -20.67 -5.24
CA ARG A 196 21.22 -19.50 -4.38
C ARG A 196 22.65 -18.98 -4.56
N GLY A 197 22.81 -17.67 -4.80
CA GLY A 197 24.13 -17.13 -5.03
C GLY A 197 24.19 -15.62 -4.84
N PRO A 198 25.36 -15.07 -4.50
CA PRO A 198 25.55 -13.65 -4.21
C PRO A 198 25.37 -12.75 -5.45
N ALA A 199 25.12 -13.33 -6.62
CA ALA A 199 24.86 -12.59 -7.85
C ALA A 199 23.38 -12.22 -8.03
N VAL A 200 22.48 -12.83 -7.25
CA VAL A 200 21.03 -12.56 -7.34
C VAL A 200 20.71 -11.39 -6.42
N PHE A 201 20.31 -10.26 -7.00
CA PHE A 201 19.87 -9.07 -6.25
C PHE A 201 20.78 -8.63 -5.06
N PRO A 202 22.11 -8.56 -5.24
CA PRO A 202 23.05 -8.27 -4.15
C PRO A 202 22.88 -6.90 -3.49
N HIS A 203 22.23 -5.96 -4.17
CA HIS A 203 22.07 -4.58 -3.72
C HIS A 203 20.60 -4.16 -3.61
N LEU A 204 19.68 -5.12 -3.66
CA LEU A 204 18.25 -4.82 -3.66
C LEU A 204 17.83 -4.33 -2.27
N GLN A 205 17.30 -3.11 -2.22
CA GLN A 205 16.89 -2.40 -1.00
C GLN A 205 15.38 -2.36 -0.85
N GLU A 206 14.64 -2.35 -1.97
CA GLU A 206 13.19 -2.25 -1.98
C GLU A 206 12.59 -3.22 -2.99
N LEU A 207 11.65 -4.04 -2.54
CA LEU A 207 10.93 -5.00 -3.35
C LEU A 207 9.42 -4.82 -3.17
N GLY A 208 8.72 -4.49 -4.24
CA GLY A 208 7.26 -4.48 -4.31
C GLY A 208 6.76 -5.61 -5.20
N ILE A 209 5.96 -6.52 -4.64
CA ILE A 209 5.28 -7.59 -5.36
C ILE A 209 3.80 -7.27 -5.37
N CYS A 210 3.28 -7.01 -6.56
CA CYS A 210 1.96 -6.47 -6.81
C CYS A 210 1.15 -7.48 -7.63
N HIS A 211 0.11 -8.07 -7.05
CA HIS A 211 -0.78 -9.02 -7.76
C HIS A 211 -0.02 -10.05 -8.61
N THR A 212 1.04 -10.63 -8.04
CA THR A 212 1.95 -11.55 -8.75
C THR A 212 1.80 -12.92 -8.13
N ILE A 213 1.56 -13.94 -8.95
CA ILE A 213 1.48 -15.33 -8.54
C ILE A 213 2.90 -15.79 -8.20
N MET A 214 3.15 -16.12 -6.94
CA MET A 214 4.47 -16.49 -6.43
C MET A 214 4.34 -17.53 -5.33
N GLN A 215 5.17 -18.57 -5.36
CA GLN A 215 5.15 -19.61 -4.34
C GLN A 215 5.93 -19.19 -3.09
N GLU A 216 5.68 -19.88 -1.98
CA GLU A 216 6.36 -19.66 -0.70
C GLU A 216 7.89 -19.86 -0.83
N CYS A 217 8.32 -20.89 -1.57
CA CYS A 217 9.73 -21.17 -1.79
C CYS A 217 10.44 -20.07 -2.61
N ASP A 218 9.73 -19.45 -3.55
CA ASP A 218 10.27 -18.34 -4.35
C ASP A 218 10.43 -17.08 -3.52
N LEU A 219 9.48 -16.79 -2.63
CA LEU A 219 9.59 -15.68 -1.70
C LEU A 219 10.75 -15.87 -0.70
N GLU A 220 10.91 -17.09 -0.16
CA GLU A 220 12.04 -17.42 0.70
C GLU A 220 13.38 -17.29 -0.04
N TYR A 221 13.42 -17.74 -1.29
CA TYR A 221 14.60 -17.58 -2.15
C TYR A 221 14.97 -16.10 -2.33
N LEU A 222 13.99 -15.21 -2.52
CA LEU A 222 14.22 -13.78 -2.67
C LEU A 222 14.78 -13.14 -1.41
N PHE A 223 14.27 -13.49 -0.23
CA PHE A 223 14.82 -13.00 1.05
C PHE A 223 16.25 -13.48 1.26
N ASP A 224 16.53 -14.76 1.02
CA ASP A 224 17.86 -15.34 1.19
C ASP A 224 18.91 -14.72 0.25
N CYS A 225 18.49 -14.29 -0.95
CA CYS A 225 19.39 -13.72 -1.95
C CYS A 225 19.54 -12.20 -1.84
N SER A 226 18.71 -11.50 -1.05
CA SER A 226 18.68 -10.03 -1.01
C SER A 226 19.17 -9.49 0.34
N PRO A 227 20.49 -9.50 0.60
CA PRO A 227 21.05 -9.16 1.92
C PRO A 227 20.92 -7.69 2.31
N ASP A 228 20.66 -6.81 1.35
CA ASP A 228 20.49 -5.36 1.57
C ASP A 228 19.01 -4.94 1.61
N LEU A 229 18.06 -5.89 1.60
CA LEU A 229 16.63 -5.60 1.46
C LEU A 229 16.06 -4.95 2.71
N GLN A 230 15.62 -3.70 2.61
CA GLN A 230 15.11 -2.88 3.72
C GLN A 230 13.59 -2.76 3.70
N ILE A 231 12.98 -2.71 2.52
CA ILE A 231 11.53 -2.50 2.37
C ILE A 231 10.97 -3.62 1.50
N PHE A 232 9.98 -4.34 2.01
CA PHE A 232 9.22 -5.32 1.25
C PHE A 232 7.73 -4.99 1.29
N GLY A 233 7.13 -4.90 0.11
CA GLY A 233 5.70 -4.71 -0.07
C GLY A 233 5.08 -5.91 -0.78
N LEU A 234 4.08 -6.52 -0.16
CA LEU A 234 3.20 -7.49 -0.79
C LEU A 234 1.81 -6.85 -0.94
N ILE A 235 1.41 -6.62 -2.18
CA ILE A 235 0.26 -5.79 -2.54
C ILE A 235 -0.70 -6.58 -3.43
N LEU A 236 -2.01 -6.51 -3.16
CA LEU A 236 -3.07 -7.15 -3.95
C LEU A 236 -2.80 -8.65 -4.22
N SER A 237 -2.24 -9.35 -3.25
CA SER A 237 -1.91 -10.78 -3.38
C SER A 237 -3.04 -11.63 -2.80
N TYR A 238 -3.60 -12.55 -3.58
CA TYR A 238 -4.75 -13.36 -3.20
C TYR A 238 -4.41 -14.84 -3.30
N GLY A 239 -4.27 -15.51 -2.15
CA GLY A 239 -4.08 -16.97 -2.07
C GLY A 239 -2.67 -17.47 -2.42
N PHE A 240 -1.80 -16.63 -2.97
CA PHE A 240 -0.41 -16.98 -3.30
C PHE A 240 0.55 -15.85 -2.90
N PRO A 241 1.52 -16.11 -2.00
CA PRO A 241 1.64 -17.31 -1.18
C PRO A 241 0.55 -17.43 -0.10
N SER A 242 0.23 -18.66 0.32
CA SER A 242 -0.69 -18.95 1.43
C SER A 242 -0.10 -18.60 2.80
N SER A 243 1.19 -18.90 3.01
CA SER A 243 1.96 -18.52 4.19
C SER A 243 3.11 -17.59 3.82
N VAL A 244 3.10 -16.38 4.36
CA VAL A 244 4.17 -15.39 4.20
C VAL A 244 5.11 -15.50 5.41
N ARG A 245 6.26 -16.15 5.22
CA ARG A 245 7.27 -16.32 6.29
C ARG A 245 8.43 -15.36 6.08
N ILE A 246 8.53 -14.36 6.96
CA ILE A 246 9.56 -13.32 6.86
C ILE A 246 10.80 -13.78 7.63
N ARG A 247 11.89 -13.98 6.89
CA ARG A 247 13.23 -14.26 7.40
C ARG A 247 14.22 -13.35 6.69
N SER A 248 14.67 -12.29 7.35
CA SER A 248 15.60 -11.32 6.76
C SER A 248 16.33 -10.55 7.86
N GLU A 249 17.65 -10.51 7.77
CA GLU A 249 18.52 -9.77 8.70
C GLU A 249 18.63 -8.27 8.34
N SER A 250 18.04 -7.82 7.23
CA SER A 250 18.15 -6.44 6.74
C SER A 250 16.82 -5.70 6.69
N LEU A 251 15.70 -6.42 6.78
CA LEU A 251 14.37 -5.86 6.55
C LEU A 251 13.95 -4.92 7.68
N LEU A 252 13.59 -3.69 7.32
CA LEU A 252 13.14 -2.63 8.23
C LEU A 252 11.64 -2.40 8.16
N CYS A 253 11.03 -2.56 6.99
CA CYS A 253 9.61 -2.33 6.76
C CYS A 253 8.98 -3.44 5.93
N MET A 254 7.91 -4.03 6.45
CA MET A 254 7.01 -4.93 5.73
C MET A 254 5.65 -4.26 5.56
N ILE A 255 5.18 -4.19 4.30
CA ILE A 255 3.85 -3.68 3.96
C ILE A 255 3.06 -4.82 3.33
N PHE A 256 1.98 -5.22 3.99
CA PHE A 256 1.01 -6.19 3.52
C PHE A 256 -0.30 -5.46 3.22
N TRP A 257 -0.51 -5.09 1.95
CA TRP A 257 -1.59 -4.18 1.54
C TRP A 257 -2.58 -4.85 0.60
N MET A 258 -3.87 -4.77 0.91
CA MET A 258 -4.99 -5.39 0.17
C MET A 258 -4.72 -6.85 -0.20
N SER A 259 -4.00 -7.56 0.65
CA SER A 259 -3.55 -8.93 0.41
C SER A 259 -4.26 -9.89 1.36
N MET A 260 -4.36 -11.15 0.96
CA MET A 260 -4.98 -12.24 1.72
C MET A 260 -4.05 -13.44 1.76
N ALA A 261 -3.75 -13.90 2.98
CA ALA A 261 -2.95 -15.07 3.27
C ALA A 261 -3.59 -15.83 4.45
N GLU A 262 -3.30 -17.13 4.57
CA GLU A 262 -3.69 -17.88 5.77
C GLU A 262 -2.80 -17.54 6.96
N GLU A 263 -1.52 -17.27 6.69
CA GLU A 263 -0.54 -16.94 7.71
C GLU A 263 0.44 -15.86 7.21
N LEU A 264 0.78 -14.93 8.10
CA LEU A 264 1.92 -14.05 7.99
C LEU A 264 2.74 -14.18 9.28
N ALA A 265 3.94 -14.71 9.16
CA ALA A 265 4.82 -14.97 10.29
C ALA A 265 6.13 -14.20 10.15
N VAL A 266 6.38 -13.29 11.09
CA VAL A 266 7.71 -12.72 11.30
C VAL A 266 8.54 -13.74 12.06
N VAL A 267 9.24 -14.61 11.33
CA VAL A 267 9.99 -15.71 11.95
C VAL A 267 11.31 -15.20 12.53
N ALA A 268 12.09 -14.51 11.70
CA ALA A 268 13.39 -13.94 12.09
C ALA A 268 13.65 -12.66 11.29
N ALA A 269 13.33 -11.51 11.88
CA ALA A 269 13.62 -10.19 11.32
C ALA A 269 13.93 -9.22 12.47
N PRO A 270 15.12 -9.32 13.09
CA PRO A 270 15.43 -8.61 14.33
C PRO A 270 15.39 -7.09 14.19
N HIS A 271 15.72 -6.59 12.99
CA HIS A 271 15.74 -5.18 12.64
C HIS A 271 14.42 -4.66 12.05
N LEU A 272 13.36 -5.49 12.02
CA LEU A 272 12.06 -5.06 11.51
C LEU A 272 11.49 -3.97 12.40
N GLN A 273 11.39 -2.76 11.88
CA GLN A 273 10.85 -1.60 12.58
C GLN A 273 9.35 -1.43 12.36
N ARG A 274 8.86 -1.81 11.18
CA ARG A 274 7.46 -1.61 10.78
C ARG A 274 6.84 -2.86 10.18
N LEU A 275 5.69 -3.24 10.73
CA LEU A 275 4.81 -4.23 10.13
C LEU A 275 3.44 -3.60 9.87
N ILE A 276 3.20 -3.26 8.60
CA ILE A 276 1.99 -2.58 8.18
C ILE A 276 1.05 -3.57 7.50
N LEU A 277 -0.14 -3.73 8.06
CA LEU A 277 -1.18 -4.63 7.58
C LEU A 277 -2.38 -3.76 7.21
N HIS A 278 -2.73 -3.67 5.93
CA HIS A 278 -3.88 -2.85 5.54
C HIS A 278 -4.75 -3.65 4.59
N SER A 279 -5.84 -4.22 5.11
CA SER A 279 -6.80 -4.98 4.31
C SER A 279 -7.96 -4.10 3.87
N ALA A 280 -8.42 -4.28 2.63
CA ALA A 280 -9.55 -3.55 2.07
C ALA A 280 -10.87 -4.34 2.06
N GLY A 281 -10.89 -5.57 2.61
CA GLY A 281 -12.06 -6.45 2.54
C GLY A 281 -12.67 -6.77 3.90
N THR A 282 -13.95 -7.17 3.86
CA THR A 282 -14.73 -7.78 4.95
C THR A 282 -14.62 -9.31 4.96
N SER A 283 -13.58 -9.87 4.30
CA SER A 283 -13.41 -11.32 4.19
C SER A 283 -13.46 -11.95 5.58
N ARG A 284 -14.41 -12.86 5.80
CA ARG A 284 -14.53 -13.61 7.07
C ARG A 284 -13.38 -14.62 7.27
N ARG A 285 -12.43 -14.71 6.33
CA ARG A 285 -11.32 -15.66 6.44
C ARG A 285 -10.35 -15.16 7.51
N THR A 286 -10.18 -15.97 8.54
CA THR A 286 -9.20 -15.69 9.58
C THR A 286 -7.78 -15.82 9.03
N MET A 287 -6.95 -14.81 9.28
CA MET A 287 -5.53 -14.79 8.97
C MET A 287 -4.72 -14.85 10.26
N LYS A 288 -3.73 -15.72 10.30
CA LYS A 288 -2.82 -15.85 11.44
C LYS A 288 -1.66 -14.87 11.31
N VAL A 289 -1.49 -13.99 12.30
CA VAL A 289 -0.36 -13.05 12.36
C VAL A 289 0.57 -13.48 13.48
N LYS A 290 1.77 -13.97 13.15
CA LYS A 290 2.76 -14.39 14.14
C LYS A 290 3.88 -13.36 14.26
N ILE A 291 4.16 -12.93 15.49
CA ILE A 291 5.31 -12.10 15.83
C ILE A 291 6.30 -12.98 16.60
N GLY A 292 7.35 -13.42 15.89
CA GLY A 292 8.48 -14.15 16.44
C GLY A 292 9.61 -13.20 16.84
N ASN A 293 10.80 -13.37 16.25
CA ASN A 293 11.95 -12.53 16.54
C ASN A 293 11.91 -11.21 15.74
N ALA A 294 11.33 -10.17 16.36
CA ALA A 294 11.22 -8.81 15.83
C ALA A 294 11.42 -7.76 16.94
N HIS A 295 12.62 -7.72 17.52
CA HIS A 295 12.90 -6.94 18.73
C HIS A 295 12.87 -5.41 18.53
N GLU A 296 13.11 -4.94 17.31
CA GLU A 296 13.07 -3.51 16.97
C GLU A 296 11.71 -3.05 16.43
N LEU A 297 10.67 -3.90 16.50
CA LEU A 297 9.34 -3.57 15.96
C LEU A 297 8.72 -2.42 16.75
N THR A 298 8.62 -1.25 16.12
CA THR A 298 8.10 -0.02 16.72
C THR A 298 6.73 0.38 16.18
N VAL A 299 6.41 0.00 14.94
CA VAL A 299 5.12 0.30 14.30
C VAL A 299 4.44 -1.00 13.89
N LEU A 300 3.21 -1.19 14.34
CA LEU A 300 2.40 -2.35 13.99
C LEU A 300 0.97 -1.91 13.65
N GLY A 301 0.45 -2.39 12.52
CA GLY A 301 -0.99 -2.36 12.24
C GLY A 301 -1.33 -1.98 10.81
N TYR A 302 -2.59 -2.02 10.42
CA TYR A 302 -3.78 -2.33 11.18
C TYR A 302 -3.92 -3.83 11.48
N LEU A 303 -3.96 -4.21 12.77
CA LEU A 303 -4.52 -5.51 13.14
C LEU A 303 -6.04 -5.40 13.12
N ASP A 304 -6.70 -6.24 12.34
CA ASP A 304 -8.16 -6.29 12.22
C ASP A 304 -8.72 -7.29 13.24
N THR A 305 -9.57 -6.83 14.16
CA THR A 305 -10.08 -7.66 15.26
C THR A 305 -11.07 -8.73 14.83
N ALA A 306 -11.70 -8.58 13.66
CA ALA A 306 -12.62 -9.58 13.12
C ALA A 306 -11.87 -10.73 12.44
N THR A 307 -10.72 -10.44 11.83
CA THR A 307 -10.07 -11.37 10.89
C THR A 307 -8.67 -11.81 11.30
N HIS A 308 -7.94 -11.05 12.11
CA HIS A 308 -6.56 -11.41 12.49
C HIS A 308 -6.51 -12.17 13.81
N MET A 309 -5.93 -13.36 13.79
CA MET A 309 -5.55 -14.11 14.98
C MET A 309 -4.07 -13.88 15.29
N LEU A 310 -3.79 -13.15 16.37
CA LEU A 310 -2.42 -12.82 16.78
C LEU A 310 -1.76 -13.96 17.58
N GLU A 311 -0.53 -14.28 17.23
CA GLU A 311 0.34 -15.17 18.00
C GLU A 311 1.66 -14.45 18.29
N ILE A 312 2.07 -14.42 19.55
CA ILE A 312 3.35 -13.84 19.98
C ILE A 312 4.17 -14.94 20.63
N GLY A 313 5.37 -15.18 20.09
CA GLY A 313 6.16 -16.35 20.43
C GLY A 313 5.37 -17.63 20.14
N ASN A 314 5.04 -18.40 21.19
CA ASN A 314 4.25 -19.63 21.09
C ASN A 314 2.84 -19.48 21.69
N THR A 315 2.39 -18.24 21.95
CA THR A 315 1.11 -17.96 22.62
C THR A 315 0.13 -17.35 21.64
N ILE A 316 -0.99 -18.04 21.39
CA ILE A 316 -2.12 -17.51 20.63
C ILE A 316 -2.94 -16.60 21.54
N ILE A 317 -3.15 -15.35 21.11
CA ILE A 317 -3.92 -14.35 21.83
C ILE A 317 -5.39 -14.55 21.48
N LYS A 318 -6.16 -15.07 22.44
CA LYS A 318 -7.62 -15.23 22.31
C LYS A 318 -8.35 -13.96 22.76
N ALA A 319 -9.60 -13.82 22.36
CA ALA A 319 -10.51 -12.81 22.90
C ALA A 319 -10.66 -12.99 24.43
N ALA A 320 -10.86 -11.87 25.13
CA ALA A 320 -11.05 -11.80 26.58
C ALA A 320 -9.87 -12.32 27.44
N VAL A 321 -8.65 -12.38 26.91
CA VAL A 321 -7.47 -12.68 27.73
C VAL A 321 -7.19 -11.49 28.66
N THR A 322 -7.27 -11.74 29.97
CA THR A 322 -7.04 -10.73 31.02
C THR A 322 -5.62 -10.76 31.56
N ASN A 323 -4.93 -11.89 31.46
CA ASN A 323 -3.54 -12.07 31.90
C ASN A 323 -2.66 -12.51 30.72
N VAL A 324 -1.93 -11.56 30.14
CA VAL A 324 -0.93 -11.84 29.10
C VAL A 324 0.39 -12.16 29.80
N THR A 325 1.01 -13.31 29.48
CA THR A 325 2.32 -13.64 30.03
C THR A 325 3.37 -12.65 29.52
N PRO A 326 4.43 -12.31 30.29
CA PRO A 326 5.44 -11.35 29.82
C PRO A 326 6.07 -11.72 28.47
N ASN A 327 6.20 -13.03 28.19
CA ASN A 327 6.74 -13.58 26.93
C ASN A 327 5.76 -13.46 25.74
N ALA A 328 4.51 -13.11 26.00
CA ALA A 328 3.48 -12.86 24.99
C ALA A 328 3.23 -11.35 24.82
N THR A 329 4.18 -10.50 25.22
CA THR A 329 4.13 -9.05 25.02
C THR A 329 5.24 -8.58 24.08
N VAL A 330 4.98 -7.49 23.36
CA VAL A 330 5.94 -6.84 22.45
C VAL A 330 6.09 -5.38 22.87
N PRO A 331 6.90 -5.09 23.92
CA PRO A 331 7.03 -3.75 24.50
C PRO A 331 7.77 -2.76 23.60
N SER A 332 8.37 -3.20 22.50
CA SER A 332 9.04 -2.34 21.52
C SER A 332 8.04 -1.51 20.71
N VAL A 333 6.78 -1.95 20.57
CA VAL A 333 5.76 -1.27 19.76
C VAL A 333 5.35 0.04 20.41
N LYS A 334 5.50 1.13 19.66
CA LYS A 334 5.17 2.52 20.04
C LYS A 334 3.96 3.07 19.31
N VAL A 335 3.76 2.65 18.06
CA VAL A 335 2.60 3.03 17.25
C VAL A 335 1.82 1.76 16.94
N LEU A 336 0.60 1.68 17.43
CA LEU A 336 -0.30 0.56 17.19
C LEU A 336 -1.52 1.04 16.42
N ALA A 337 -1.83 0.39 15.31
CA ALA A 337 -3.05 0.60 14.55
C ALA A 337 -3.93 -0.65 14.59
N LEU A 338 -5.22 -0.45 14.86
CA LEU A 338 -6.22 -1.50 14.99
C LEU A 338 -7.46 -1.15 14.15
N LYS A 339 -8.09 -2.14 13.52
CA LYS A 339 -9.40 -2.00 12.87
C LYS A 339 -10.42 -2.77 13.70
N VAL A 340 -11.50 -2.10 14.09
CA VAL A 340 -12.46 -2.63 15.09
C VAL A 340 -13.90 -2.36 14.69
N GLY A 341 -14.71 -3.42 14.67
CA GLY A 341 -16.16 -3.35 14.64
C GLY A 341 -16.73 -3.21 16.05
N PHE A 342 -17.04 -1.98 16.49
CA PHE A 342 -17.63 -1.74 17.81
C PHE A 342 -19.07 -2.28 17.96
N GLY A 343 -19.68 -2.80 16.90
CA GLY A 343 -20.95 -3.52 16.95
C GLY A 343 -20.83 -4.97 17.45
N ASP A 344 -19.63 -5.54 17.46
CA ASP A 344 -19.36 -6.91 17.89
C ASP A 344 -18.58 -6.92 19.22
N VAL A 345 -19.17 -7.56 20.24
CA VAL A 345 -18.57 -7.66 21.58
C VAL A 345 -17.26 -8.48 21.56
N GLU A 346 -17.16 -9.50 20.71
CA GLU A 346 -15.95 -10.33 20.61
C GLU A 346 -14.79 -9.56 19.95
N GLU A 347 -15.09 -8.67 19.01
CA GLU A 347 -14.10 -7.74 18.46
C GLU A 347 -13.57 -6.78 19.53
N VAL A 348 -14.45 -6.23 20.37
CA VAL A 348 -14.02 -5.35 21.47
C VAL A 348 -13.19 -6.11 22.51
N LYS A 349 -13.54 -7.36 22.84
CA LYS A 349 -12.73 -8.23 23.71
C LYS A 349 -11.35 -8.52 23.08
N THR A 350 -11.29 -8.69 21.76
CA THR A 350 -10.04 -8.90 21.02
C THR A 350 -9.18 -7.64 21.01
N LEU A 351 -9.78 -6.47 20.78
CA LEU A 351 -9.15 -5.15 20.92
C LEU A 351 -8.45 -5.02 22.28
N LEU A 352 -9.16 -5.30 23.38
CA LEU A 352 -8.58 -5.20 24.73
C LEU A 352 -7.43 -6.19 24.94
N SER A 353 -7.56 -7.40 24.38
CA SER A 353 -6.51 -8.43 24.45
C SER A 353 -5.26 -8.01 23.66
N PHE A 354 -5.42 -7.39 22.49
CA PHE A 354 -4.32 -6.82 21.73
C PHE A 354 -3.64 -5.67 22.47
N LEU A 355 -4.39 -4.73 23.05
CA LEU A 355 -3.80 -3.63 23.83
C LEU A 355 -2.92 -4.12 24.99
N ARG A 356 -3.29 -5.23 25.64
CA ARG A 356 -2.46 -5.87 26.69
C ARG A 356 -1.15 -6.47 26.18
N CYS A 357 -1.09 -6.85 24.90
CA CYS A 357 0.13 -7.38 24.29
C CYS A 357 1.17 -6.29 23.99
N PHE A 358 0.77 -5.01 23.96
CA PHE A 358 1.62 -3.88 23.59
C PHE A 358 1.65 -2.81 24.71
N PRO A 359 2.36 -3.07 25.82
CA PRO A 359 2.26 -2.26 27.04
C PRO A 359 2.83 -0.84 26.92
N LYS A 360 3.67 -0.54 25.91
CA LYS A 360 4.37 0.75 25.77
C LYS A 360 3.92 1.59 24.58
N VAL A 361 2.70 1.38 24.09
CA VAL A 361 2.12 2.14 22.98
C VAL A 361 1.96 3.61 23.37
N GLU A 362 2.46 4.50 22.51
CA GLU A 362 2.38 5.96 22.67
C GLU A 362 1.37 6.59 21.71
N THR A 363 1.21 6.02 20.52
CA THR A 363 0.20 6.44 19.54
C THR A 363 -0.70 5.26 19.20
N LEU A 364 -1.99 5.41 19.49
CA LEU A 364 -3.02 4.42 19.20
C LEU A 364 -3.92 4.92 18.06
N HIS A 365 -3.93 4.20 16.94
CA HIS A 365 -4.87 4.40 15.84
C HIS A 365 -5.94 3.32 15.88
N VAL A 366 -7.20 3.72 15.82
CA VAL A 366 -8.35 2.83 15.76
C VAL A 366 -9.19 3.23 14.55
N MET A 367 -9.24 2.37 13.55
CA MET A 367 -10.15 2.50 12.42
C MET A 367 -11.45 1.79 12.76
N VAL A 368 -12.53 2.54 12.84
CA VAL A 368 -13.87 1.98 13.04
C VAL A 368 -14.33 1.33 11.74
N SER A 369 -14.68 0.04 11.79
CA SER A 369 -15.41 -0.60 10.70
C SER A 369 -16.91 -0.51 10.98
N SER A 370 -17.66 0.02 10.02
CA SER A 370 -19.12 -0.09 10.05
C SER A 370 -19.51 -1.56 9.95
N CYS A 371 -20.29 -2.04 10.91
CA CYS A 371 -20.99 -3.31 10.77
C CYS A 371 -21.87 -3.16 9.52
N GLY A 372 -21.53 -3.85 8.43
CA GLY A 372 -22.41 -3.91 7.28
C GLY A 372 -23.71 -4.56 7.73
N ALA A 373 -24.79 -3.79 7.77
CA ALA A 373 -26.09 -4.40 7.58
C ALA A 373 -25.98 -5.19 6.27
N ILE A 374 -26.17 -6.50 6.38
CA ILE A 374 -26.23 -7.42 5.25
C ILE A 374 -27.30 -6.85 4.30
N GLY A 375 -26.83 -6.31 3.19
CA GLY A 375 -27.63 -5.91 2.05
C GLY A 375 -26.77 -6.28 0.86
N ASP A 376 -27.18 -7.34 0.19
CA ASP A 376 -26.57 -7.93 -1.00
C ASP A 376 -25.86 -6.89 -1.87
N GLU A 377 -24.53 -6.84 -1.78
CA GLU A 377 -23.72 -6.35 -2.89
C GLU A 377 -23.71 -7.48 -3.92
N ASN A 378 -24.70 -7.44 -4.81
CA ASN A 378 -24.86 -8.24 -6.02
C ASN A 378 -23.59 -8.98 -6.47
N GLU A 379 -23.44 -10.23 -6.02
CA GLU A 379 -22.78 -11.25 -6.83
C GLU A 379 -23.78 -11.63 -7.94
N GLU A 380 -23.68 -10.94 -9.08
CA GLU A 380 -24.32 -11.42 -10.32
C GLU A 380 -23.59 -12.70 -10.76
N GLU A 381 -23.95 -13.82 -10.14
CA GLU A 381 -23.75 -15.14 -10.74
C GLU A 381 -24.80 -15.31 -11.85
N GLU A 382 -24.35 -15.16 -13.11
CA GLU A 382 -25.12 -15.56 -14.28
C GLU A 382 -25.27 -17.10 -14.30
N GLU A 383 -26.33 -17.62 -13.67
CA GLU A 383 -26.93 -18.88 -14.10
C GLU A 383 -28.24 -18.59 -14.85
N LYS A 384 -28.21 -18.90 -16.15
CA LYS A 384 -29.39 -19.07 -16.98
C LYS A 384 -30.13 -20.31 -16.48
N ASP A 385 -31.45 -20.22 -16.35
CA ASP A 385 -32.38 -21.07 -17.11
C ASP A 385 -33.86 -20.71 -16.84
N ASP A 386 -34.55 -20.52 -17.97
CA ASP A 386 -35.95 -20.84 -18.32
C ASP A 386 -37.14 -20.51 -17.39
N ASN A 387 -37.90 -19.50 -17.86
CA ASN A 387 -39.36 -19.42 -17.99
C ASN A 387 -40.25 -20.43 -17.22
N SER A 388 -41.10 -19.91 -16.35
CA SER A 388 -42.55 -20.12 -16.45
C SER A 388 -43.34 -19.10 -15.63
N GLU A 389 -44.39 -18.57 -16.26
CA GLU A 389 -45.41 -17.65 -15.76
C GLU A 389 -46.22 -18.25 -14.59
N GLY A 390 -46.75 -17.38 -13.71
CA GLY A 390 -47.71 -17.77 -12.67
C GLY A 390 -48.25 -16.58 -11.89
N ASP A 391 -49.54 -16.34 -12.07
CA ASP A 391 -50.41 -15.27 -11.54
C ASP A 391 -50.50 -15.10 -10.01
N GLU A 392 -50.79 -13.85 -9.65
CA GLU A 392 -51.74 -13.33 -8.64
C GLU A 392 -51.76 -13.83 -7.17
N ASN A 393 -51.79 -12.80 -6.30
CA ASN A 393 -52.74 -12.56 -5.20
C ASN A 393 -52.29 -12.62 -3.72
N GLU A 394 -52.87 -11.64 -3.01
CA GLU A 394 -53.30 -11.59 -1.60
C GLU A 394 -52.38 -11.04 -0.50
N GLU A 395 -52.82 -9.87 -0.03
CA GLU A 395 -53.21 -9.54 1.34
C GLU A 395 -52.19 -9.13 2.40
N ASN A 396 -52.38 -7.86 2.81
CA ASN A 396 -52.16 -7.28 4.12
C ASN A 396 -52.07 -8.27 5.29
N LYS A 397 -51.02 -8.12 6.10
CA LYS A 397 -51.15 -8.13 7.55
C LYS A 397 -50.16 -7.14 8.16
N GLU A 398 -50.72 -6.05 8.67
CA GLU A 398 -50.15 -5.29 9.77
C GLU A 398 -49.85 -6.26 10.92
N GLN A 399 -48.61 -6.25 11.41
CA GLN A 399 -48.33 -6.74 12.74
C GLN A 399 -47.31 -5.81 13.39
N ASP A 400 -47.85 -5.00 14.30
CA ASP A 400 -47.14 -4.35 15.39
C ASP A 400 -46.14 -5.33 16.02
N ASP A 401 -44.86 -4.96 16.04
CA ASP A 401 -43.96 -5.32 17.14
C ASP A 401 -43.06 -4.12 17.43
N ASN A 402 -43.68 -3.16 18.10
CA ASN A 402 -43.02 -2.05 18.76
C ASN A 402 -42.49 -2.55 20.11
N LYS A 403 -41.29 -3.17 20.13
CA LYS A 403 -40.42 -3.28 21.32
C LYS A 403 -39.14 -4.05 21.01
N GLU A 404 -38.03 -3.31 20.91
CA GLU A 404 -36.72 -3.61 21.54
C GLU A 404 -35.66 -2.60 21.05
N GLY A 405 -36.01 -1.32 21.08
CA GLY A 405 -35.04 -0.22 20.96
C GLY A 405 -34.69 0.28 22.36
N GLY A 406 -33.84 -0.43 23.11
CA GLY A 406 -33.55 -0.01 24.48
C GLY A 406 -32.53 -0.78 25.32
N GLU A 407 -31.91 -1.86 24.83
CA GLU A 407 -31.05 -2.73 25.67
C GLU A 407 -29.55 -2.72 25.31
N GLY A 408 -29.07 -1.80 24.46
CA GLY A 408 -27.64 -1.74 24.10
C GLY A 408 -26.74 -0.87 25.02
N ILE A 409 -27.32 -0.02 25.88
CA ILE A 409 -26.58 1.01 26.64
C ILE A 409 -25.83 0.40 27.85
N GLY A 410 -26.32 -0.72 28.39
CA GLY A 410 -25.82 -1.32 29.63
C GLY A 410 -24.62 -2.24 29.47
N GLU A 411 -24.48 -2.95 28.35
CA GLU A 411 -23.56 -4.09 28.28
C GLU A 411 -22.10 -3.68 28.07
N LEU A 412 -21.76 -2.84 27.07
CA LEU A 412 -20.36 -2.48 26.84
C LEU A 412 -19.78 -1.59 27.94
N SER A 413 -20.54 -0.62 28.46
CA SER A 413 -20.04 0.23 29.57
C SER A 413 -19.88 -0.55 30.88
N SER A 414 -20.73 -1.56 31.14
CA SER A 414 -20.60 -2.42 32.31
C SER A 414 -19.56 -3.53 32.14
N MET A 415 -19.44 -4.16 30.96
CA MET A 415 -18.40 -5.15 30.64
C MET A 415 -17.00 -4.53 30.66
N ILE A 416 -16.84 -3.38 30.01
CA ILE A 416 -15.57 -2.64 30.01
C ILE A 416 -15.22 -2.16 31.44
N GLY A 417 -16.22 -1.86 32.26
CA GLY A 417 -16.03 -1.44 33.64
C GLY A 417 -15.67 -2.58 34.60
N GLN A 418 -16.26 -3.77 34.42
CA GLN A 418 -16.14 -4.91 35.36
C GLN A 418 -15.09 -5.96 34.96
N GLU A 419 -14.80 -6.18 33.66
CA GLU A 419 -13.85 -7.22 33.20
C GLU A 419 -12.44 -6.69 32.89
N VAL A 420 -12.23 -5.37 32.86
CA VAL A 420 -10.97 -4.77 32.42
C VAL A 420 -10.08 -4.43 33.60
N GLY A 421 -9.30 -5.43 34.05
CA GLY A 421 -8.06 -5.18 34.79
C GLY A 421 -7.18 -4.17 34.05
N PRO A 422 -6.29 -3.44 34.76
CA PRO A 422 -5.58 -2.28 34.23
C PRO A 422 -4.85 -2.59 32.93
N ILE A 423 -4.99 -1.71 31.94
CA ILE A 423 -4.27 -1.81 30.66
C ILE A 423 -3.15 -0.77 30.70
N GLU A 424 -1.94 -1.25 30.95
CA GLU A 424 -0.75 -0.43 31.21
C GLU A 424 -0.54 0.66 30.13
N CYS A 425 -0.68 0.30 28.85
CA CYS A 425 -0.45 1.25 27.76
C CYS A 425 -1.44 2.41 27.80
N LEU A 426 -2.73 2.14 27.99
CA LEU A 426 -3.77 3.16 28.08
C LEU A 426 -3.52 4.08 29.27
N GLU A 427 -3.18 3.53 30.44
CA GLU A 427 -3.09 4.31 31.68
C GLU A 427 -1.86 5.23 31.70
N SER A 428 -0.71 4.75 31.20
CA SER A 428 0.59 5.36 31.47
C SER A 428 1.44 5.72 30.25
N HIS A 429 1.05 5.32 29.03
CA HIS A 429 1.91 5.50 27.84
C HIS A 429 1.24 6.21 26.67
N VAL A 430 -0.07 6.00 26.44
CA VAL A 430 -0.75 6.58 25.28
C VAL A 430 -0.80 8.11 25.40
N LYS A 431 -0.19 8.77 24.41
CA LYS A 431 -0.12 10.23 24.25
C LYS A 431 -1.02 10.74 23.13
N LYS A 432 -1.24 9.92 22.10
CA LYS A 432 -2.06 10.27 20.94
C LYS A 432 -3.07 9.16 20.66
N LEU A 433 -4.35 9.53 20.57
CA LEU A 433 -5.43 8.66 20.08
C LEU A 433 -5.95 9.20 18.75
N VAL A 434 -6.06 8.33 17.76
CA VAL A 434 -6.70 8.63 16.48
C VAL A 434 -7.85 7.65 16.29
N LEU A 435 -9.06 8.18 16.12
CA LEU A 435 -10.25 7.40 15.75
C LEU A 435 -10.61 7.75 14.31
N ASP A 436 -10.30 6.84 13.39
CA ASP A 436 -10.64 6.96 11.97
C ASP A 436 -12.01 6.33 11.69
N GLN A 437 -12.75 6.92 10.75
CA GLN A 437 -14.12 6.57 10.39
C GLN A 437 -15.11 6.65 11.57
N PHE A 438 -14.89 7.58 12.49
CA PHE A 438 -15.73 7.75 13.67
C PHE A 438 -17.14 8.20 13.27
N SER A 439 -18.15 7.48 13.76
CA SER A 439 -19.56 7.66 13.40
C SER A 439 -20.44 8.12 14.59
N PHE A 440 -19.85 8.26 15.77
CA PHE A 440 -20.52 8.62 17.03
C PHE A 440 -21.50 7.54 17.52
N GLY A 441 -21.27 6.28 17.13
CA GLY A 441 -22.00 5.15 17.69
C GLY A 441 -21.85 5.06 19.21
N VAL A 442 -22.87 4.55 19.89
CA VAL A 442 -22.90 4.43 21.37
C VAL A 442 -21.67 3.68 21.89
N ASN A 443 -21.27 2.61 21.20
CA ASN A 443 -20.14 1.77 21.57
C ASN A 443 -18.78 2.46 21.30
N GLU A 444 -18.68 3.20 20.20
CA GLU A 444 -17.50 4.02 19.87
C GLU A 444 -17.29 5.12 20.91
N LEU A 445 -18.37 5.79 21.32
CA LEU A 445 -18.37 6.78 22.40
C LEU A 445 -18.04 6.15 23.75
N GLY A 446 -18.50 4.92 24.00
CA GLY A 446 -18.15 4.14 25.19
C GLY A 446 -16.65 3.88 25.27
N PHE A 447 -16.03 3.44 24.17
CA PHE A 447 -14.58 3.26 24.09
C PHE A 447 -13.82 4.58 24.26
N LEU A 448 -14.24 5.65 23.57
CA LEU A 448 -13.63 6.96 23.72
C LEU A 448 -13.69 7.45 25.19
N LYS A 449 -14.85 7.30 25.85
CA LYS A 449 -15.00 7.62 27.28
C LYS A 449 -14.06 6.82 28.17
N LEU A 450 -13.86 5.53 27.89
CA LEU A 450 -12.88 4.74 28.63
C LEU A 450 -11.47 5.31 28.47
N VAL A 451 -11.03 5.58 27.24
CA VAL A 451 -9.66 6.04 26.99
C VAL A 451 -9.45 7.40 27.64
N LEU A 452 -10.38 8.35 27.43
CA LEU A 452 -10.33 9.67 28.06
C LEU A 452 -10.32 9.60 29.59
N GLY A 453 -11.08 8.67 30.17
CA GLY A 453 -11.18 8.50 31.62
C GLY A 453 -9.99 7.82 32.29
N ARG A 454 -9.15 7.10 31.53
CA ARG A 454 -8.01 6.32 32.06
C ARG A 454 -6.64 6.84 31.63
N ALA A 455 -6.53 7.46 30.46
CA ALA A 455 -5.24 7.81 29.87
C ALA A 455 -4.65 9.10 30.45
N GLN A 456 -3.73 8.96 31.40
CA GLN A 456 -3.15 10.09 32.12
C GLN A 456 -2.14 10.88 31.28
N MET A 457 -1.52 10.23 30.29
CA MET A 457 -0.51 10.85 29.42
C MET A 457 -1.10 11.36 28.10
N LEU A 458 -2.42 11.26 27.90
CA LEU A 458 -3.07 11.62 26.65
C LEU A 458 -2.96 13.13 26.39
N GLN A 459 -2.34 13.50 25.29
CA GLN A 459 -2.10 14.88 24.88
C GLN A 459 -2.95 15.28 23.67
N ASN A 460 -3.22 14.33 22.77
CA ASN A 460 -3.90 14.60 21.50
C ASN A 460 -4.96 13.53 21.21
N VAL A 461 -6.17 13.97 20.89
CA VAL A 461 -7.23 13.13 20.33
C VAL A 461 -7.60 13.66 18.95
N VAL A 462 -7.53 12.81 17.94
CA VAL A 462 -7.94 13.12 16.57
C VAL A 462 -9.14 12.26 16.20
N LEU A 463 -10.28 12.88 15.94
CA LEU A 463 -11.47 12.22 15.40
C LEU A 463 -11.54 12.50 13.90
N VAL A 464 -11.37 11.47 13.08
CA VAL A 464 -11.58 11.55 11.63
C VAL A 464 -12.96 10.98 11.32
N LEU A 465 -13.84 11.82 10.81
CA LEU A 465 -15.26 11.49 10.63
C LEU A 465 -15.48 10.57 9.42
N ALA A 466 -16.35 9.58 9.54
CA ALA A 466 -16.71 8.69 8.44
C ALA A 466 -17.18 9.49 7.19
N GLY A 467 -16.69 9.10 6.01
CA GLY A 467 -17.02 9.74 4.75
C GLY A 467 -18.47 9.48 4.35
N GLY A 468 -19.27 10.52 4.12
CA GLY A 468 -20.68 10.39 3.72
C GLY A 468 -21.60 11.52 4.20
N LYS A 469 -21.18 12.31 5.19
CA LYS A 469 -21.87 13.55 5.58
C LYS A 469 -21.13 14.76 5.00
N PRO A 470 -21.59 15.35 3.88
CA PRO A 470 -21.05 16.61 3.40
C PRO A 470 -21.46 17.67 4.42
N SER A 471 -20.50 18.10 5.24
CA SER A 471 -20.70 18.94 6.43
C SER A 471 -21.55 18.26 7.51
N VAL A 472 -20.93 17.94 8.65
CA VAL A 472 -21.68 17.87 9.91
C VAL A 472 -22.35 19.22 10.08
N GLY A 473 -23.68 19.25 10.10
CA GLY A 473 -24.42 20.49 10.30
C GLY A 473 -24.00 21.14 11.62
N ALA A 474 -24.01 22.47 11.71
CA ALA A 474 -23.56 23.18 12.92
C ALA A 474 -24.27 22.68 14.21
N ALA A 475 -25.54 22.26 14.10
CA ALA A 475 -26.29 21.67 15.21
C ALA A 475 -25.73 20.31 15.67
N GLU A 476 -25.44 19.42 14.72
CA GLU A 476 -24.88 18.09 15.00
C GLU A 476 -23.46 18.21 15.56
N ALA A 477 -22.65 19.16 15.05
CA ALA A 477 -21.34 19.46 15.61
C ALA A 477 -21.41 20.03 17.04
N MET A 478 -22.41 20.86 17.34
CA MET A 478 -22.63 21.38 18.69
C MET A 478 -23.12 20.29 19.65
N GLU A 479 -23.94 19.34 19.19
CA GLU A 479 -24.33 18.17 19.97
C GLU A 479 -23.12 17.26 20.26
N MET A 480 -22.27 17.00 19.26
CA MET A 480 -21.00 16.28 19.45
C MET A 480 -20.09 16.94 20.48
N LEU A 481 -19.89 18.26 20.36
CA LEU A 481 -19.10 19.05 21.30
C LEU A 481 -19.73 19.02 22.69
N GLY A 482 -21.06 19.04 22.78
CA GLY A 482 -21.80 18.86 24.02
C GLY A 482 -21.51 17.49 24.66
N MET A 483 -21.61 16.40 23.90
CA MET A 483 -21.30 15.05 24.38
C MET A 483 -19.85 14.95 24.88
N LEU A 484 -18.88 15.47 24.12
CA LEU A 484 -17.47 15.45 24.46
C LEU A 484 -17.16 16.33 25.69
N GLY A 485 -17.86 17.46 25.84
CA GLY A 485 -17.77 18.36 26.99
C GLY A 485 -18.28 17.76 28.30
N THR A 486 -19.14 16.74 28.25
CA THR A 486 -19.59 16.01 29.45
C THR A 486 -18.64 14.90 29.90
N MET A 487 -17.66 14.53 29.06
CA MET A 487 -16.76 13.42 29.39
C MET A 487 -15.76 13.83 30.47
N LYS A 488 -15.35 12.86 31.30
CA LYS A 488 -14.29 13.07 32.29
C LYS A 488 -12.95 12.75 31.64
N TRP A 489 -12.09 13.75 31.58
CA TRP A 489 -10.74 13.63 31.04
C TRP A 489 -9.76 13.40 32.19
N ALA A 490 -8.97 12.33 32.11
CA ALA A 490 -7.89 12.05 33.04
C ALA A 490 -6.81 13.14 32.93
N ASN A 491 -6.43 13.51 31.70
CA ASN A 491 -5.62 14.68 31.42
C ASN A 491 -6.48 15.85 30.93
N LYS A 492 -6.52 16.95 31.70
CA LYS A 492 -7.30 18.15 31.38
C LYS A 492 -6.64 19.03 30.30
N GLU A 493 -5.36 18.82 30.01
CA GLU A 493 -4.60 19.59 29.01
C GLU A 493 -4.63 18.92 27.62
N CYS A 494 -5.39 17.84 27.45
CA CYS A 494 -5.47 17.14 26.18
C CYS A 494 -6.19 17.98 25.11
N GLU A 495 -5.60 18.08 23.93
CA GLU A 495 -6.18 18.73 22.77
C GLU A 495 -7.08 17.77 21.98
N LEU A 496 -8.18 18.29 21.45
CA LEU A 496 -9.11 17.58 20.58
C LEU A 496 -9.14 18.22 19.20
N ALA A 497 -8.85 17.43 18.17
CA ALA A 497 -9.01 17.81 16.78
C ALA A 497 -10.08 16.95 16.11
N VAL A 498 -11.05 17.58 15.46
CA VAL A 498 -12.05 16.90 14.62
C VAL A 498 -11.75 17.23 13.16
N ARG A 499 -11.59 16.20 12.32
CA ARG A 499 -11.22 16.33 10.92
C ARG A 499 -12.28 15.64 10.05
N ALA A 500 -12.70 16.31 8.98
CA ALA A 500 -13.40 15.63 7.91
C ALA A 500 -12.40 14.73 7.16
N ARG A 501 -12.77 13.49 6.85
CA ARG A 501 -11.95 12.60 6.05
C ARG A 501 -11.73 13.20 4.66
N ARG A 502 -10.48 13.47 4.29
CA ARG A 502 -10.12 14.01 2.97
C ARG A 502 -9.30 12.96 2.21
N GLY A 503 -9.96 12.21 1.32
CA GLY A 503 -9.30 11.17 0.54
C GLY A 503 -8.71 10.04 1.39
N HIS A 504 -7.70 9.35 0.86
CA HIS A 504 -6.98 8.32 1.60
C HIS A 504 -5.88 8.97 2.45
N ASP A 505 -6.13 9.17 3.75
CA ASP A 505 -5.13 9.65 4.72
C ASP A 505 -3.91 8.71 4.83
N TRP A 506 -4.08 7.45 4.40
CA TRP A 506 -3.04 6.44 4.27
C TRP A 506 -2.52 6.34 2.82
N SER A 507 -1.21 6.13 2.64
CA SER A 507 -0.63 5.74 1.34
C SER A 507 0.59 4.84 1.52
N TYR A 508 0.84 3.99 0.53
CA TYR A 508 2.00 3.09 0.51
C TYR A 508 3.32 3.83 0.72
N ARG A 509 3.46 5.04 0.17
CA ARG A 509 4.69 5.84 0.29
C ARG A 509 4.93 6.35 1.71
N ARG A 510 3.89 6.77 2.41
CA ARG A 510 4.02 7.14 3.84
C ARG A 510 4.35 5.92 4.68
N ALA A 511 3.75 4.78 4.37
CA ALA A 511 4.03 3.51 5.02
C ALA A 511 5.51 3.09 4.86
N SER A 512 6.07 3.23 3.65
CA SER A 512 7.45 2.85 3.34
C SER A 512 8.50 3.89 3.74
N ASP A 513 8.11 5.15 3.98
CA ASP A 513 9.03 6.21 4.40
C ASP A 513 9.45 6.05 5.87
N LEU A 514 10.62 5.45 6.08
CA LEU A 514 11.23 5.19 7.39
C LEU A 514 11.52 6.46 8.21
N SER A 515 11.50 7.66 7.61
CA SER A 515 11.69 8.92 8.34
C SER A 515 10.46 9.37 9.13
N LEU A 516 9.26 8.89 8.77
CA LEU A 516 8.01 9.27 9.42
C LEU A 516 7.75 8.43 10.67
N SER A 517 7.73 9.01 11.86
CA SER A 517 7.46 8.25 13.09
C SER A 517 6.05 7.63 13.15
N ASP A 518 5.07 8.26 12.50
CA ASP A 518 3.67 7.82 12.44
C ASP A 518 3.23 7.73 10.96
N PRO A 519 3.16 6.52 10.37
CA PRO A 519 2.84 6.34 8.95
C PRO A 519 1.34 6.34 8.64
N PHE A 520 0.46 6.34 9.65
CA PHE A 520 -0.98 6.10 9.46
C PHE A 520 -1.82 7.35 9.26
N LEU A 521 -1.34 8.53 9.70
CA LEU A 521 -2.07 9.79 9.58
C LEU A 521 -1.21 10.88 8.93
N GLY A 522 -1.83 11.62 8.00
CA GLY A 522 -1.29 12.78 7.28
C GLY A 522 -1.26 14.09 8.06
#